data_AF-A0A8C2WVT0-F1
#
_entry.id   AF-A0A8C2WVT0-F1
#
_cell.length_a   1.000
_cell.length_b   1.000
_cell.length_c   1.000
_cell.angle_alpha   90.00
_cell.angle_beta   90.00
_cell.angle_gamma   90.00
#
_symmetry.space_group_name_H-M   'P 1'
#
loop_
_entity.id
_entity.type
_entity.pdbx_description
1 polymer ?
#
loop_
_entity_poly.entity_id
_entity_poly.type
_entity_poly.pdbx_seq_one_letter_code
_entity_poly.pdbx_strand_id
1 'polypeptide(L)'
;MAAEEEIQRLRSQLREREEQVHQAAQAGLDLLNQQMEMQNRLDEQRVEMTNALEALEQEKYSLQKEVELKTRMLDSLQSDHNCVKNQQRQQLQDQQVHLERRHSTALNELNKKMLSLQSALDESQLNEQQLKHKLELQTETLNNKMEELRALNEHTQSSMTSEMLEVQMTIMELENYKVELEQMLQESQYKEQQLELSSSSLQRHLEQITEEKEEREKEAVSCFNALEKSREANRDLQIQLDHVLQQAQDPSSKGNSLFAELEDKRVQMERQLISMKVQYLSLQKQHAFSKQQLQRMKVQIATLMQLQGSRADPAQLERLQSMLSEKNGEIQNLITKLQRLEKVEMMLKSQPVNPAPAESGDGQDETYYIDLLKMKLHNTAKDAERLGDELSLQRMKSLSESQRGLELERKLFSSERLLKKTQSDKIQLQLRVEELQHKYEPKDTINNLIQKRRKEKFPFDVPCSEKPTLDKGDQALAVKTGVLTTALPEAGTSRTAEALSSTQEPEPRPAKCVKMSDDEPAVMPIPSSPVTDRKDVEIEEKQQQNKREEKRRKQRTVEIIHVSSHSTREDQCAQQ
;
A
#
# COMPACT_ATOMS: atom_id res chain seq x y z
N MET A 1 67.74 69.29 16.85
CA MET A 1 67.23 69.55 18.21
C MET A 1 65.70 69.43 18.19
N ALA A 2 64.92 70.46 18.53
CA ALA A 2 63.47 70.39 18.77
C ALA A 2 62.64 69.49 17.82
N ALA A 3 62.76 69.68 16.48
CA ALA A 3 62.01 68.87 15.52
C ALA A 3 62.38 67.37 15.51
N GLU A 4 63.62 67.02 15.86
CA GLU A 4 64.09 65.63 15.93
C GLU A 4 63.65 64.96 17.25
N GLU A 5 63.63 65.73 18.34
CA GLU A 5 63.09 65.30 19.64
C GLU A 5 61.58 65.02 19.54
N GLU A 6 60.83 65.86 18.83
CA GLU A 6 59.40 65.65 18.58
C GLU A 6 59.14 64.45 17.65
N ILE A 7 59.96 64.24 16.62
CA ILE A 7 59.91 63.02 15.80
C ILE A 7 60.22 61.76 16.63
N GLN A 8 61.17 61.81 17.57
CA GLN A 8 61.45 60.69 18.47
C GLN A 8 60.28 60.41 19.42
N ARG A 9 59.64 61.45 19.97
CA ARG A 9 58.43 61.33 20.80
C ARG A 9 57.26 60.72 20.02
N LEU A 10 57.03 61.16 18.79
CA LEU A 10 55.98 60.58 17.93
C LEU A 10 56.29 59.10 17.61
N ARG A 11 57.56 58.72 17.43
CA ARG A 11 57.99 57.32 17.24
C ARG A 11 57.96 56.45 18.50
N SER A 12 58.00 57.02 19.71
CA SER A 12 57.71 56.26 20.94
C SER A 12 56.21 56.08 21.13
N GLN A 13 55.42 57.14 20.91
CA GLN A 13 53.96 57.07 21.00
C GLN A 13 53.33 56.16 19.93
N LEU A 14 53.93 56.08 18.72
CA LEU A 14 53.50 55.13 17.70
C LEU A 14 53.71 53.68 18.17
N ARG A 15 54.91 53.34 18.66
CA ARG A 15 55.20 51.99 19.17
C ARG A 15 54.36 51.61 20.37
N GLU A 16 54.14 52.52 21.31
CA GLU A 16 53.25 52.31 22.46
C GLU A 16 51.80 52.01 22.00
N ARG A 17 51.32 52.71 20.95
CA ARG A 17 50.01 52.45 20.33
C ARG A 17 49.98 51.12 19.58
N GLU A 18 51.04 50.77 18.85
CA GLU A 18 51.18 49.48 18.15
C GLU A 18 51.20 48.31 19.15
N GLU A 19 51.95 48.43 20.24
CA GLU A 19 51.97 47.47 21.35
C GLU A 19 50.60 47.34 22.03
N GLN A 20 49.90 48.45 22.31
CA GLN A 20 48.52 48.42 22.83
C GLN A 20 47.54 47.75 21.85
N VAL A 21 47.66 48.01 20.54
CA VAL A 21 46.83 47.36 19.50
C VAL A 21 47.15 45.87 19.40
N HIS A 22 48.41 45.46 19.49
CA HIS A 22 48.80 44.05 19.51
C HIS A 22 48.29 43.33 20.77
N GLN A 23 48.37 43.96 21.96
CA GLN A 23 47.82 43.41 23.20
C GLN A 23 46.29 43.29 23.14
N ALA A 24 45.59 44.29 22.60
CA ALA A 24 44.14 44.24 22.40
C ALA A 24 43.73 43.16 21.38
N ALA A 25 44.49 43.00 20.29
CA ALA A 25 44.28 41.95 19.30
C ALA A 25 44.51 40.54 19.89
N GLN A 26 45.55 40.36 20.71
CA GLN A 26 45.81 39.11 21.40
C GLN A 26 44.70 38.79 22.41
N ALA A 27 44.30 39.74 23.26
CA ALA A 27 43.20 39.55 24.19
C ALA A 27 41.86 39.25 23.49
N GLY A 28 41.62 39.86 22.31
CA GLY A 28 40.47 39.54 21.47
C GLY A 28 40.52 38.13 20.87
N LEU A 29 41.71 37.67 20.46
CA LEU A 29 41.94 36.30 19.98
C LEU A 29 41.78 35.27 21.11
N ASP A 30 42.31 35.55 22.30
CA ASP A 30 42.20 34.68 23.47
C ASP A 30 40.73 34.56 23.94
N LEU A 31 39.97 35.66 23.90
CA LEU A 31 38.53 35.65 24.16
C LEU A 31 37.75 34.87 23.10
N LEU A 32 38.11 34.98 21.82
CA LEU A 32 37.50 34.21 20.73
C LEU A 32 37.80 32.71 20.87
N ASN A 33 39.01 32.35 21.28
CA ASN A 33 39.39 30.96 21.57
C ASN A 33 38.59 30.40 22.75
N GLN A 34 38.45 31.16 23.85
CA GLN A 34 37.61 30.77 24.99
C GLN A 34 36.13 30.63 24.59
N GLN A 35 35.61 31.52 23.73
CA GLN A 35 34.26 31.41 23.19
C GLN A 35 34.10 30.15 22.32
N MET A 36 35.11 29.79 21.52
CA MET A 36 35.10 28.56 20.72
C MET A 36 35.16 27.31 21.59
N GLU A 37 36.01 27.27 22.63
CA GLU A 37 36.04 26.16 23.59
C GLU A 37 34.70 25.97 24.31
N MET A 38 34.08 27.07 24.76
CA MET A 38 32.77 27.02 25.42
C MET A 38 31.66 26.60 24.46
N GLN A 39 31.70 27.02 23.19
CA GLN A 39 30.76 26.56 22.18
C GLN A 39 30.93 25.07 21.88
N ASN A 40 32.16 24.59 21.72
CA ASN A 40 32.46 23.17 21.51
C ASN A 40 31.93 22.32 22.68
N ARG A 41 32.19 22.70 23.94
CA ARG A 41 31.67 21.99 25.12
C ARG A 41 30.14 21.97 25.19
N LEU A 42 29.47 23.04 24.76
CA LEU A 42 28.00 23.09 24.68
C LEU A 42 27.46 22.17 23.57
N ASP A 43 28.16 22.06 22.45
CA ASP A 43 27.77 21.16 21.34
C ASP A 43 28.11 19.69 21.64
N GLU A 44 29.20 19.40 22.35
CA GLU A 44 29.49 18.09 22.95
C GLU A 44 28.35 17.66 23.89
N GLN A 45 27.98 18.51 24.86
CA GLN A 45 26.86 18.24 25.78
C GLN A 45 25.52 18.08 25.06
N ARG A 46 25.27 18.82 23.97
CA ARG A 46 24.08 18.64 23.12
C ARG A 46 24.07 17.26 22.47
N VAL A 47 25.20 16.81 21.92
CA VAL A 47 25.34 15.47 21.31
C VAL A 47 25.16 14.37 22.36
N GLU A 48 25.80 14.49 23.54
CA GLU A 48 25.61 13.54 24.65
C GLU A 48 24.15 13.43 25.08
N MET A 49 23.48 14.56 25.28
CA MET A 49 22.06 14.59 25.66
C MET A 49 21.13 14.06 24.56
N THR A 50 21.42 14.32 23.28
CA THR A 50 20.68 13.73 22.16
C THR A 50 20.85 12.21 22.12
N ASN A 51 22.09 11.71 22.22
CA ASN A 51 22.38 10.27 22.24
C ASN A 51 21.67 9.56 23.42
N ALA A 52 21.64 10.20 24.59
CA ALA A 52 20.93 9.67 25.76
C ALA A 52 19.41 9.64 25.57
N LEU A 53 18.82 10.65 24.93
CA LEU A 53 17.40 10.67 24.59
C LEU A 53 17.04 9.59 23.55
N GLU A 54 17.86 9.42 22.51
CA GLU A 54 17.68 8.38 21.50
C GLU A 54 17.79 6.97 22.10
N ALA A 55 18.73 6.74 23.03
CA ALA A 55 18.86 5.47 23.74
C ALA A 55 17.63 5.17 24.61
N LEU A 56 17.17 6.14 25.41
CA LEU A 56 15.97 5.99 26.25
C LEU A 56 14.69 5.79 25.40
N GLU A 57 14.60 6.41 24.23
CA GLU A 57 13.48 6.20 23.30
C GLU A 57 13.52 4.79 22.67
N GLN A 58 14.70 4.29 22.30
CA GLN A 58 14.88 2.91 21.83
C GLN A 58 14.53 1.88 22.92
N GLU A 59 15.00 2.06 24.15
CA GLU A 59 14.66 1.21 25.30
C GLU A 59 13.16 1.22 25.58
N LYS A 60 12.52 2.40 25.61
CA LYS A 60 11.07 2.56 25.77
C LYS A 60 10.29 1.78 24.70
N TYR A 61 10.66 1.90 23.42
CA TYR A 61 9.99 1.15 22.34
C TYR A 61 10.27 -0.36 22.39
N SER A 62 11.42 -0.78 22.90
CA SER A 62 11.75 -2.20 23.12
C SER A 62 10.89 -2.78 24.24
N LEU A 63 10.89 -2.13 25.41
CA LEU A 63 10.10 -2.52 26.58
C LEU A 63 8.59 -2.50 26.30
N GLN A 64 8.08 -1.52 25.54
CA GLN A 64 6.68 -1.52 25.12
C GLN A 64 6.33 -2.76 24.30
N LYS A 65 7.16 -3.14 23.32
CA LYS A 65 6.93 -4.35 22.50
C LYS A 65 7.02 -5.63 23.34
N GLU A 66 7.92 -5.68 24.32
CA GLU A 66 8.05 -6.79 25.25
C GLU A 66 6.81 -6.93 26.16
N VAL A 67 6.29 -5.82 26.67
CA VAL A 67 5.04 -5.78 27.45
C VAL A 67 3.85 -6.20 26.58
N GLU A 68 3.72 -5.67 25.36
CA GLU A 68 2.66 -6.08 24.41
C GLU A 68 2.71 -7.59 24.10
N LEU A 69 3.91 -8.16 23.92
CA LEU A 69 4.09 -9.59 23.71
C LEU A 69 3.70 -10.39 24.96
N LYS A 70 4.16 -9.98 26.15
CA LYS A 70 3.83 -10.62 27.43
C LYS A 70 2.32 -10.59 27.71
N THR A 71 1.63 -9.48 27.42
CA THR A 71 0.16 -9.39 27.53
C THR A 71 -0.51 -10.41 26.61
N ARG A 72 -0.14 -10.45 25.31
CA ARG A 72 -0.71 -11.43 24.36
C ARG A 72 -0.47 -12.89 24.79
N MET A 73 0.67 -13.19 25.41
CA MET A 73 0.96 -14.52 25.97
C MET A 73 0.14 -14.84 27.23
N LEU A 74 -0.13 -13.84 28.08
CA LEU A 74 -1.02 -14.00 29.23
C LEU A 74 -2.47 -14.20 28.76
N ASP A 75 -2.92 -13.46 27.76
CA ASP A 75 -4.26 -13.61 27.16
C ASP A 75 -4.45 -15.03 26.59
N SER A 76 -3.46 -15.58 25.89
CA SER A 76 -3.54 -16.95 25.37
C SER A 76 -3.54 -18.00 26.49
N LEU A 77 -2.67 -17.87 27.49
CA LEU A 77 -2.66 -18.78 28.64
C LEU A 77 -3.95 -18.69 29.48
N GLN A 78 -4.56 -17.51 29.57
CA GLN A 78 -5.87 -17.32 30.22
C GLN A 78 -7.00 -17.94 29.38
N SER A 79 -6.93 -17.87 28.06
CA SER A 79 -7.85 -18.59 27.15
C SER A 79 -7.74 -20.10 27.34
N ASP A 80 -6.52 -20.65 27.34
CA ASP A 80 -6.27 -22.09 27.52
C ASP A 80 -6.73 -22.58 28.90
N HIS A 81 -6.43 -21.82 29.97
CA HIS A 81 -6.92 -22.12 31.32
C HIS A 81 -8.45 -22.14 31.37
N ASN A 82 -9.12 -21.16 30.77
CA ASN A 82 -10.58 -21.12 30.71
C ASN A 82 -11.17 -22.27 29.88
N CYS A 83 -10.51 -22.67 28.78
CA CYS A 83 -10.88 -23.82 27.98
C CYS A 83 -10.85 -25.11 28.82
N VAL A 84 -9.73 -25.42 29.46
CA VAL A 84 -9.57 -26.61 30.32
C VAL A 84 -10.55 -26.58 31.49
N LYS A 85 -10.73 -25.43 32.16
CA LYS A 85 -11.67 -25.24 33.27
C LYS A 85 -13.13 -25.44 32.86
N ASN A 86 -13.50 -25.06 31.64
CA ASN A 86 -14.84 -25.30 31.10
C ASN A 86 -15.02 -26.76 30.68
N GLN A 87 -14.00 -27.39 30.07
CA GLN A 87 -14.01 -28.81 29.72
C GLN A 87 -14.16 -29.71 30.95
N GLN A 88 -13.41 -29.42 32.03
CA GLN A 88 -13.52 -30.14 33.30
C GLN A 88 -14.91 -29.97 33.93
N ARG A 89 -15.49 -28.76 33.90
CA ARG A 89 -16.86 -28.52 34.38
C ARG A 89 -17.89 -29.34 33.60
N GLN A 90 -17.77 -29.37 32.27
CA GLN A 90 -18.66 -30.16 31.41
C GLN A 90 -18.53 -31.66 31.72
N GLN A 91 -17.32 -32.19 31.81
CA GLN A 91 -17.08 -33.60 32.16
C GLN A 91 -17.67 -33.99 33.52
N LEU A 92 -17.55 -33.13 34.54
CA LEU A 92 -18.16 -33.36 35.85
C LEU A 92 -19.70 -33.31 35.77
N GLN A 93 -20.27 -32.35 35.04
CA GLN A 93 -21.71 -32.24 34.85
C GLN A 93 -22.29 -33.45 34.07
N ASP A 94 -21.61 -33.89 33.01
CA ASP A 94 -21.99 -35.06 32.23
C ASP A 94 -21.94 -36.33 33.11
N GLN A 95 -20.87 -36.51 33.90
CA GLN A 95 -20.74 -37.63 34.85
C GLN A 95 -21.84 -37.62 35.91
N GLN A 96 -22.14 -36.46 36.51
CA GLN A 96 -23.22 -36.30 37.48
C GLN A 96 -24.56 -36.69 36.86
N VAL A 97 -24.92 -36.12 35.70
CA VAL A 97 -26.19 -36.41 35.03
C VAL A 97 -26.26 -37.87 34.56
N HIS A 98 -25.15 -38.50 34.17
CA HIS A 98 -25.11 -39.94 33.88
C HIS A 98 -25.31 -40.83 35.12
N LEU A 99 -24.80 -40.42 36.29
CA LEU A 99 -25.06 -41.11 37.56
C LEU A 99 -26.51 -40.93 38.01
N GLU A 100 -27.04 -39.71 37.98
CA GLU A 100 -28.44 -39.40 38.30
C GLU A 100 -29.42 -40.20 37.44
N ARG A 101 -29.19 -40.25 36.11
CA ARG A 101 -29.95 -41.10 35.18
C ARG A 101 -29.89 -42.58 35.57
N ARG A 102 -28.69 -43.11 35.85
CA ARG A 102 -28.50 -44.53 36.26
C ARG A 102 -29.17 -44.85 37.60
N HIS A 103 -29.13 -43.93 38.55
CA HIS A 103 -29.78 -44.10 39.85
C HIS A 103 -31.30 -44.06 39.70
N SER A 104 -31.82 -43.13 38.89
CA SER A 104 -33.24 -43.06 38.54
C SER A 104 -33.74 -44.32 37.85
N THR A 105 -33.03 -44.86 36.83
CA THR A 105 -33.45 -46.11 36.18
C THR A 105 -33.40 -47.30 37.14
N ALA A 106 -32.36 -47.43 37.98
CA ALA A 106 -32.26 -48.51 38.96
C ALA A 106 -33.36 -48.43 40.04
N LEU A 107 -33.69 -47.24 40.53
CA LEU A 107 -34.81 -47.03 41.47
C LEU A 107 -36.15 -47.36 40.81
N ASN A 108 -36.38 -46.95 39.56
CA ASN A 108 -37.60 -47.24 38.83
C ASN A 108 -37.77 -48.75 38.54
N GLU A 109 -36.69 -49.46 38.21
CA GLU A 109 -36.70 -50.93 38.08
C GLU A 109 -37.00 -51.62 39.41
N LEU A 110 -36.38 -51.18 40.50
CA LEU A 110 -36.60 -51.75 41.83
C LEU A 110 -38.03 -51.49 42.32
N ASN A 111 -38.57 -50.29 42.09
CA ASN A 111 -39.93 -49.94 42.44
C ASN A 111 -40.96 -50.76 41.63
N LYS A 112 -40.75 -50.93 40.32
CA LYS A 112 -41.58 -51.82 39.49
C LYS A 112 -41.57 -53.27 39.99
N LYS A 113 -40.40 -53.80 40.37
CA LYS A 113 -40.27 -55.13 40.98
C LYS A 113 -41.01 -55.22 42.31
N MET A 114 -40.86 -54.22 43.19
CA MET A 114 -41.55 -54.12 44.48
C MET A 114 -43.08 -54.15 44.31
N LEU A 115 -43.62 -53.30 43.42
CA LEU A 115 -45.06 -53.24 43.13
C LEU A 115 -45.59 -54.57 42.56
N SER A 116 -44.85 -55.22 41.65
CA SER A 116 -45.26 -56.53 41.10
C SER A 116 -45.24 -57.66 42.13
N LEU A 117 -44.33 -57.61 43.10
CA LEU A 117 -44.27 -58.57 44.21
C LEU A 117 -45.38 -58.31 45.23
N GLN A 118 -45.72 -57.04 45.47
CA GLN A 118 -46.86 -56.67 46.31
C GLN A 118 -48.17 -57.17 45.70
N SER A 119 -48.44 -56.89 44.41
CA SER A 119 -49.68 -57.37 43.78
C SER A 119 -49.80 -58.89 43.76
N ALA A 120 -48.71 -59.62 43.54
CA ALA A 120 -48.69 -61.08 43.59
C ALA A 120 -48.88 -61.63 45.02
N LEU A 121 -48.38 -60.92 46.04
CA LEU A 121 -48.62 -61.25 47.45
C LEU A 121 -50.10 -61.02 47.82
N ASP A 122 -50.67 -59.88 47.42
CA ASP A 122 -52.07 -59.53 47.67
C ASP A 122 -53.03 -60.52 46.98
N GLU A 123 -52.74 -60.89 45.72
CA GLU A 123 -53.47 -61.94 44.99
C GLU A 123 -53.36 -63.31 45.69
N SER A 124 -52.16 -63.69 46.15
CA SER A 124 -51.96 -64.94 46.89
C SER A 124 -52.73 -64.95 48.23
N GLN A 125 -52.78 -63.83 48.94
CA GLN A 125 -53.54 -63.71 50.19
C GLN A 125 -55.05 -63.78 49.95
N LEU A 126 -55.56 -63.14 48.90
CA LEU A 126 -56.98 -63.22 48.54
C LEU A 126 -57.38 -64.65 48.16
N ASN A 127 -56.56 -65.34 47.36
CA ASN A 127 -56.76 -66.75 47.02
C ASN A 127 -56.74 -67.67 48.26
N GLU A 128 -55.83 -67.41 49.22
CA GLU A 128 -55.79 -68.14 50.50
C GLU A 128 -57.05 -67.92 51.34
N GLN A 129 -57.56 -66.68 51.41
CA GLN A 129 -58.81 -66.34 52.11
C GLN A 129 -60.03 -67.03 51.47
N GLN A 130 -60.13 -67.01 50.14
CA GLN A 130 -61.22 -67.70 49.41
C GLN A 130 -61.18 -69.22 49.63
N LEU A 131 -59.99 -69.83 49.62
CA LEU A 131 -59.82 -71.26 49.89
C LEU A 131 -60.17 -71.63 51.34
N LYS A 132 -59.79 -70.80 52.32
CA LYS A 132 -60.17 -70.95 53.73
C LYS A 132 -61.69 -70.91 53.91
N HIS A 133 -62.34 -69.85 53.41
CA HIS A 133 -63.79 -69.70 53.54
C HIS A 133 -64.56 -70.86 52.87
N LYS A 134 -64.11 -71.32 51.70
CA LYS A 134 -64.69 -72.49 51.04
C LYS A 134 -64.53 -73.79 51.84
N LEU A 135 -63.42 -73.95 52.54
CA LEU A 135 -63.15 -75.10 53.42
C LEU A 135 -63.98 -75.02 54.72
N GLU A 136 -64.18 -73.82 55.26
CA GLU A 136 -65.07 -73.56 56.40
C GLU A 136 -66.52 -73.95 56.05
N LEU A 137 -67.07 -73.45 54.94
CA LEU A 137 -68.41 -73.80 54.45
C LEU A 137 -68.57 -75.31 54.21
N GLN A 138 -67.56 -75.99 53.68
CA GLN A 138 -67.57 -77.45 53.51
C GLN A 138 -67.54 -78.20 54.84
N THR A 139 -66.82 -77.68 55.84
CA THR A 139 -66.75 -78.25 57.19
C THR A 139 -68.08 -78.06 57.94
N GLU A 140 -68.68 -76.89 57.84
CA GLU A 140 -70.02 -76.59 58.39
C GLU A 140 -71.10 -77.46 57.74
N THR A 141 -71.10 -77.59 56.40
CA THR A 141 -72.02 -78.48 55.67
C THR A 141 -71.89 -79.94 56.13
N LEU A 142 -70.67 -80.42 56.36
CA LEU A 142 -70.41 -81.77 56.89
C LEU A 142 -70.91 -81.95 58.33
N ASN A 143 -70.72 -80.93 59.18
CA ASN A 143 -71.24 -80.95 60.55
C ASN A 143 -72.77 -81.00 60.54
N ASN A 144 -73.43 -80.11 59.80
CA ASN A 144 -74.89 -80.04 59.70
C ASN A 144 -75.49 -81.39 59.24
N LYS A 145 -74.90 -82.01 58.21
CA LYS A 145 -75.32 -83.35 57.74
C LYS A 145 -75.05 -84.46 58.77
N MET A 146 -74.02 -84.33 59.61
CA MET A 146 -73.78 -85.24 60.74
C MET A 146 -74.81 -85.05 61.87
N GLU A 147 -75.31 -83.83 62.07
CA GLU A 147 -76.34 -83.52 63.07
C GLU A 147 -77.73 -83.95 62.59
N GLU A 148 -78.07 -83.74 61.31
CA GLU A 148 -79.28 -84.27 60.67
C GLU A 148 -79.39 -85.80 60.82
N LEU A 149 -78.30 -86.53 60.54
CA LEU A 149 -78.26 -87.98 60.70
C LEU A 149 -78.45 -88.42 62.16
N ARG A 150 -78.00 -87.62 63.12
CA ARG A 150 -78.16 -87.86 64.56
C ARG A 150 -79.63 -87.62 64.98
N ALA A 151 -80.19 -86.48 64.59
CA ALA A 151 -81.57 -86.11 64.87
C ALA A 151 -82.59 -87.07 64.23
N LEU A 152 -82.36 -87.52 62.99
CA LEU A 152 -83.20 -88.51 62.31
C LEU A 152 -83.20 -89.85 63.06
N ASN A 153 -82.04 -90.31 63.52
CA ASN A 153 -81.88 -91.54 64.31
C ASN A 153 -82.57 -91.45 65.69
N GLU A 154 -82.64 -90.26 66.27
CA GLU A 154 -83.39 -89.99 67.52
C GLU A 154 -84.91 -89.94 67.26
N HIS A 155 -85.36 -89.21 66.23
CA HIS A 155 -86.79 -89.09 65.88
C HIS A 155 -87.42 -90.44 65.51
N THR A 156 -86.68 -91.31 64.81
CA THR A 156 -87.13 -92.65 64.40
C THR A 156 -87.42 -93.58 65.60
N GLN A 157 -86.94 -93.24 66.80
CA GLN A 157 -87.23 -93.97 68.04
C GLN A 157 -88.47 -93.44 68.79
N SER A 158 -89.17 -92.44 68.25
CA SER A 158 -90.37 -91.82 68.83
C SER A 158 -91.62 -92.06 67.97
N SER A 159 -92.75 -92.34 68.62
CA SER A 159 -94.01 -92.64 67.92
C SER A 159 -94.84 -91.38 67.68
N MET A 160 -94.89 -90.93 66.43
CA MET A 160 -95.63 -89.74 65.97
C MET A 160 -97.14 -89.99 65.80
N THR A 161 -97.93 -88.90 65.85
CA THR A 161 -99.39 -88.87 65.57
C THR A 161 -99.68 -88.04 64.31
N SER A 162 -100.86 -88.20 63.71
CA SER A 162 -101.17 -87.62 62.38
C SER A 162 -101.16 -86.09 62.35
N GLU A 163 -101.70 -85.42 63.37
CA GLU A 163 -101.73 -83.95 63.45
C GLU A 163 -100.31 -83.39 63.69
N MET A 164 -99.49 -84.11 64.46
CA MET A 164 -98.07 -83.78 64.68
C MET A 164 -97.27 -83.91 63.37
N LEU A 165 -97.62 -84.88 62.51
CA LEU A 165 -97.05 -85.06 61.17
C LEU A 165 -97.44 -83.92 60.20
N GLU A 166 -98.70 -83.46 60.19
CA GLU A 166 -99.08 -82.29 59.37
C GLU A 166 -98.38 -81.01 59.82
N VAL A 167 -98.30 -80.76 61.14
CA VAL A 167 -97.55 -79.63 61.69
C VAL A 167 -96.06 -79.75 61.34
N GLN A 168 -95.45 -80.94 61.47
CA GLN A 168 -94.06 -81.16 61.09
C GLN A 168 -93.82 -80.98 59.58
N MET A 169 -94.79 -81.33 58.72
CA MET A 169 -94.69 -81.11 57.28
C MET A 169 -94.75 -79.61 56.93
N THR A 170 -95.64 -78.83 57.56
CA THR A 170 -95.71 -77.37 57.34
C THR A 170 -94.50 -76.63 57.92
N ILE A 171 -93.89 -77.13 59.01
CA ILE A 171 -92.60 -76.64 59.51
C ILE A 171 -91.51 -76.89 58.47
N MET A 172 -91.39 -78.11 57.95
CA MET A 172 -90.42 -78.47 56.91
C MET A 172 -90.59 -77.66 55.62
N GLU A 173 -91.82 -77.34 55.21
CA GLU A 173 -92.10 -76.44 54.08
C GLU A 173 -91.60 -75.00 54.34
N LEU A 174 -91.85 -74.46 55.54
CA LEU A 174 -91.36 -73.13 55.93
C LEU A 174 -89.85 -73.08 56.10
N GLU A 175 -89.22 -74.16 56.59
CA GLU A 175 -87.77 -74.30 56.68
C GLU A 175 -87.13 -74.37 55.29
N ASN A 176 -87.73 -75.09 54.33
CA ASN A 176 -87.30 -75.07 52.93
C ASN A 176 -87.39 -73.66 52.33
N TYR A 177 -88.51 -72.95 52.48
CA TYR A 177 -88.64 -71.56 52.00
C TYR A 177 -87.66 -70.59 52.68
N LYS A 178 -87.32 -70.80 53.95
CA LYS A 178 -86.26 -70.05 54.65
C LYS A 178 -84.90 -70.28 53.99
N VAL A 179 -84.53 -71.54 53.72
CA VAL A 179 -83.27 -71.90 53.08
C VAL A 179 -83.18 -71.37 51.65
N GLU A 180 -84.27 -71.42 50.87
CA GLU A 180 -84.34 -70.80 49.54
C GLU A 180 -84.09 -69.27 49.58
N LEU A 181 -84.70 -68.57 50.56
CA LEU A 181 -84.49 -67.13 50.75
C LEU A 181 -83.06 -66.81 51.24
N GLU A 182 -82.48 -67.63 52.11
CA GLU A 182 -81.10 -67.48 52.59
C GLU A 182 -80.08 -67.73 51.46
N GLN A 183 -80.31 -68.73 50.58
CA GLN A 183 -79.51 -68.93 49.37
C GLN A 183 -79.65 -67.72 48.42
N MET A 184 -80.87 -67.25 48.14
CA MET A 184 -81.10 -66.09 47.27
C MET A 184 -80.42 -64.81 47.82
N LEU A 185 -80.39 -64.63 49.14
CA LEU A 185 -79.68 -63.54 49.80
C LEU A 185 -78.16 -63.66 49.62
N GLN A 186 -77.57 -64.84 49.87
CA GLN A 186 -76.14 -65.08 49.65
C GLN A 186 -75.75 -64.88 48.19
N GLU A 187 -76.56 -65.40 47.25
CA GLU A 187 -76.36 -65.19 45.82
C GLU A 187 -76.39 -63.71 45.43
N SER A 188 -77.23 -62.89 46.07
CA SER A 188 -77.24 -61.44 45.87
C SER A 188 -75.96 -60.80 46.42
N GLN A 189 -75.51 -61.20 47.60
CA GLN A 189 -74.29 -60.70 48.23
C GLN A 189 -73.02 -61.04 47.42
N TYR A 190 -72.92 -62.25 46.86
CA TYR A 190 -71.81 -62.61 45.97
C TYR A 190 -71.80 -61.77 44.68
N LYS A 191 -72.98 -61.48 44.11
CA LYS A 191 -73.12 -60.61 42.93
C LYS A 191 -72.73 -59.16 43.27
N GLU A 192 -73.09 -58.68 44.46
CA GLU A 192 -72.72 -57.36 44.98
C GLU A 192 -71.20 -57.23 45.21
N GLN A 193 -70.57 -58.18 45.89
CA GLN A 193 -69.11 -58.23 46.08
C GLN A 193 -68.34 -58.30 44.75
N GLN A 194 -68.84 -59.10 43.78
CA GLN A 194 -68.24 -59.18 42.45
C GLN A 194 -68.33 -57.83 41.70
N LEU A 195 -69.45 -57.11 41.83
CA LEU A 195 -69.61 -55.77 41.29
C LEU A 195 -68.69 -54.76 41.99
N GLU A 196 -68.56 -54.80 43.32
CA GLU A 196 -67.69 -53.92 44.09
C GLU A 196 -66.21 -54.10 43.75
N LEU A 197 -65.75 -55.35 43.59
CA LEU A 197 -64.42 -55.66 43.07
C LEU A 197 -64.21 -55.12 41.65
N SER A 198 -65.22 -55.27 40.77
CA SER A 198 -65.16 -54.73 39.40
C SER A 198 -65.08 -53.20 39.40
N SER A 199 -65.88 -52.53 40.24
CA SER A 199 -65.88 -51.08 40.43
C SER A 199 -64.51 -50.60 40.95
N SER A 200 -63.97 -51.29 41.96
CA SER A 200 -62.64 -51.00 42.53
C SER A 200 -61.50 -51.24 41.54
N SER A 201 -61.68 -52.10 40.53
CA SER A 201 -60.70 -52.28 39.45
C SER A 201 -60.81 -51.19 38.38
N LEU A 202 -62.03 -50.82 38.00
CA LEU A 202 -62.30 -49.73 37.06
C LEU A 202 -61.87 -48.37 37.63
N GLN A 203 -62.07 -48.13 38.93
CA GLN A 203 -61.61 -46.92 39.60
C GLN A 203 -60.09 -46.80 39.56
N ARG A 204 -59.34 -47.87 39.89
CA ARG A 204 -57.86 -47.85 39.80
C ARG A 204 -57.36 -47.65 38.37
N HIS A 205 -58.06 -48.17 37.36
CA HIS A 205 -57.74 -47.87 35.96
C HIS A 205 -58.07 -46.42 35.57
N LEU A 206 -59.15 -45.83 36.08
CA LEU A 206 -59.44 -44.40 35.89
C LEU A 206 -58.37 -43.53 36.55
N GLU A 207 -57.94 -43.87 37.76
CA GLU A 207 -56.85 -43.20 38.50
C GLU A 207 -55.55 -43.23 37.68
N GLN A 208 -55.11 -44.42 37.23
CA GLN A 208 -53.95 -44.60 36.33
C GLN A 208 -54.06 -43.77 35.04
N ILE A 209 -55.22 -43.78 34.37
CA ILE A 209 -55.45 -42.99 33.14
C ILE A 209 -55.42 -41.48 33.44
N THR A 210 -55.87 -41.03 34.62
CA THR A 210 -55.73 -39.62 35.02
C THR A 210 -54.28 -39.24 35.33
N GLU A 211 -53.50 -40.11 35.95
CA GLU A 211 -52.06 -39.90 36.18
C GLU A 211 -51.30 -39.82 34.85
N GLU A 212 -51.49 -40.79 33.93
CA GLU A 212 -50.89 -40.75 32.58
C GLU A 212 -51.29 -39.49 31.80
N LYS A 213 -52.55 -39.04 31.90
CA LYS A 213 -53.01 -37.79 31.30
C LYS A 213 -52.25 -36.59 31.88
N GLU A 214 -52.10 -36.52 33.20
CA GLU A 214 -51.35 -35.43 33.82
C GLU A 214 -49.86 -35.46 33.47
N GLU A 215 -49.22 -36.64 33.37
CA GLU A 215 -47.84 -36.75 32.93
C GLU A 215 -47.68 -36.24 31.49
N ARG A 216 -48.57 -36.64 30.57
CA ARG A 216 -48.60 -36.11 29.19
C ARG A 216 -48.83 -34.59 29.15
N GLU A 217 -49.62 -34.05 30.07
CA GLU A 217 -49.84 -32.60 30.19
C GLU A 217 -48.58 -31.88 30.70
N LYS A 218 -47.88 -32.45 31.69
CA LYS A 218 -46.59 -31.97 32.21
C LYS A 218 -45.50 -32.02 31.13
N GLU A 219 -45.44 -33.10 30.34
CA GLU A 219 -44.58 -33.23 29.16
C GLU A 219 -44.89 -32.17 28.09
N ALA A 220 -46.17 -31.98 27.74
CA ALA A 220 -46.59 -31.00 26.75
C ALA A 220 -46.22 -29.57 27.19
N VAL A 221 -46.47 -29.21 28.45
CA VAL A 221 -46.06 -27.91 29.03
C VAL A 221 -44.54 -27.75 29.01
N SER A 222 -43.78 -28.80 29.31
CA SER A 222 -42.31 -28.78 29.21
C SER A 222 -41.84 -28.51 27.77
N CYS A 223 -42.43 -29.19 26.79
CA CYS A 223 -42.17 -28.97 25.36
C CYS A 223 -42.54 -27.56 24.89
N PHE A 224 -43.69 -27.01 25.32
CA PHE A 224 -44.06 -25.62 25.02
C PHE A 224 -43.10 -24.61 25.65
N ASN A 225 -42.66 -24.83 26.89
CA ASN A 225 -41.67 -23.97 27.57
C ASN A 225 -40.29 -24.03 26.88
N ALA A 226 -39.86 -25.20 26.41
CA ALA A 226 -38.64 -25.35 25.62
C ALA A 226 -38.75 -24.65 24.25
N LEU A 227 -39.92 -24.76 23.59
CA LEU A 227 -40.21 -24.07 22.34
C LEU A 227 -40.24 -22.55 22.50
N GLU A 228 -40.82 -22.02 23.57
CA GLU A 228 -40.86 -20.58 23.81
C GLU A 228 -39.46 -20.03 24.11
N LYS A 229 -38.65 -20.71 24.94
CA LYS A 229 -37.22 -20.36 25.13
C LYS A 229 -36.41 -20.41 23.84
N SER A 230 -36.69 -21.39 22.97
CA SER A 230 -36.07 -21.45 21.63
C SER A 230 -36.51 -20.27 20.76
N ARG A 231 -37.78 -19.85 20.82
CA ARG A 231 -38.27 -18.65 20.13
C ARG A 231 -37.67 -17.37 20.70
N GLU A 232 -37.47 -17.28 22.02
CA GLU A 232 -36.76 -16.16 22.67
C GLU A 232 -35.31 -16.08 22.18
N ALA A 233 -34.55 -17.17 22.26
CA ALA A 233 -33.18 -17.22 21.73
C ALA A 233 -33.11 -16.88 20.22
N ASN A 234 -34.09 -17.30 19.41
CA ASN A 234 -34.16 -16.91 18.00
C ASN A 234 -34.50 -15.42 17.80
N ARG A 235 -35.32 -14.80 18.67
CA ARG A 235 -35.56 -13.34 18.66
C ARG A 235 -34.28 -12.59 19.06
N ASP A 236 -33.56 -13.06 20.07
CA ASP A 236 -32.31 -12.45 20.53
C ASP A 236 -31.20 -12.57 19.47
N LEU A 237 -31.12 -13.71 18.77
CA LEU A 237 -30.23 -13.90 17.62
C LEU A 237 -30.63 -13.03 16.41
N GLN A 238 -31.92 -12.84 16.17
CA GLN A 238 -32.40 -11.90 15.14
C GLN A 238 -32.03 -10.46 15.51
N ILE A 239 -32.19 -10.04 16.77
CA ILE A 239 -31.79 -8.70 17.25
C ILE A 239 -30.27 -8.52 17.13
N GLN A 240 -29.47 -9.54 17.43
CA GLN A 240 -28.02 -9.52 17.20
C GLN A 240 -27.68 -9.42 15.71
N LEU A 241 -28.36 -10.17 14.84
CA LEU A 241 -28.18 -10.10 13.39
C LEU A 241 -28.56 -8.72 12.84
N ASP A 242 -29.70 -8.18 13.24
CA ASP A 242 -30.17 -6.84 12.86
C ASP A 242 -29.20 -5.75 13.35
N HIS A 243 -28.63 -5.91 14.56
CA HIS A 243 -27.61 -5.00 15.08
C HIS A 243 -26.29 -5.10 14.30
N VAL A 244 -25.83 -6.30 13.94
CA VAL A 244 -24.64 -6.49 13.08
C VAL A 244 -24.88 -5.97 11.67
N LEU A 245 -26.08 -6.12 11.11
CA LEU A 245 -26.47 -5.55 9.82
C LEU A 245 -26.51 -4.01 9.88
N GLN A 246 -27.00 -3.41 10.97
CA GLN A 246 -26.92 -1.97 11.19
C GLN A 246 -25.46 -1.49 11.32
N GLN A 247 -24.62 -2.16 12.13
CA GLN A 247 -23.19 -1.85 12.25
C GLN A 247 -22.46 -1.97 10.89
N ALA A 248 -22.84 -2.93 10.04
CA ALA A 248 -22.28 -3.12 8.71
C ALA A 248 -22.82 -2.13 7.65
N GLN A 249 -23.97 -1.50 7.91
CA GLN A 249 -24.55 -0.45 7.06
C GLN A 249 -24.11 0.96 7.45
N ASP A 250 -23.72 1.20 8.71
CA ASP A 250 -23.33 2.52 9.23
C ASP A 250 -21.89 2.88 8.81
N PRO A 251 -21.69 3.78 7.81
CA PRO A 251 -20.37 4.03 7.23
C PRO A 251 -19.42 4.84 8.13
N SER A 252 -19.84 5.12 9.37
CA SER A 252 -19.12 5.95 10.34
C SER A 252 -18.92 5.28 11.70
N SER A 253 -19.47 4.08 11.91
CA SER A 253 -19.37 3.35 13.17
C SER A 253 -17.97 2.76 13.37
N LYS A 254 -17.13 3.49 14.12
CA LYS A 254 -15.76 3.12 14.45
C LYS A 254 -15.71 1.85 15.30
N GLY A 255 -15.41 0.70 14.69
CA GLY A 255 -15.26 -0.57 15.43
C GLY A 255 -14.37 -1.59 14.73
N ASN A 256 -13.05 -1.50 14.97
CA ASN A 256 -12.00 -2.55 14.86
C ASN A 256 -12.03 -3.59 13.71
N SER A 257 -12.81 -3.37 12.64
CA SER A 257 -12.77 -4.20 11.44
C SER A 257 -11.51 -3.87 10.65
N LEU A 258 -10.67 -4.89 10.41
CA LEU A 258 -9.45 -4.76 9.61
C LEU A 258 -9.76 -4.24 8.19
N PHE A 259 -10.96 -4.49 7.67
CA PHE A 259 -11.44 -3.90 6.41
C PHE A 259 -11.78 -2.41 6.53
N ALA A 260 -12.32 -1.95 7.65
CA ALA A 260 -12.56 -0.51 7.87
C ALA A 260 -11.23 0.24 8.02
N GLU A 261 -10.25 -0.31 8.73
CA GLU A 261 -8.91 0.29 8.82
C GLU A 261 -8.18 0.27 7.45
N LEU A 262 -8.34 -0.78 6.65
CA LEU A 262 -7.84 -0.82 5.28
C LEU A 262 -8.54 0.18 4.35
N GLU A 263 -9.84 0.43 4.55
CA GLU A 263 -10.61 1.38 3.76
C GLU A 263 -10.30 2.84 4.15
N ASP A 264 -10.17 3.14 5.45
CA ASP A 264 -9.64 4.43 5.93
C ASP A 264 -8.22 4.66 5.39
N LYS A 265 -7.36 3.64 5.40
CA LYS A 265 -6.03 3.70 4.77
C LYS A 265 -6.11 3.87 3.25
N ARG A 266 -7.06 3.22 2.55
CA ARG A 266 -7.30 3.41 1.10
C ARG A 266 -7.66 4.86 0.82
N VAL A 267 -8.65 5.40 1.53
CA VAL A 267 -9.11 6.79 1.40
C VAL A 267 -8.01 7.79 1.79
N GLN A 268 -7.22 7.50 2.82
CA GLN A 268 -6.06 8.32 3.19
C GLN A 268 -4.98 8.31 2.11
N MET A 269 -4.63 7.13 1.57
CA MET A 269 -3.67 6.98 0.47
C MET A 269 -4.17 7.60 -0.83
N GLU A 270 -5.46 7.54 -1.13
CA GLU A 270 -6.08 8.22 -2.28
C GLU A 270 -6.06 9.74 -2.11
N ARG A 271 -6.35 10.27 -0.91
CA ARG A 271 -6.19 11.70 -0.60
C ARG A 271 -4.74 12.15 -0.73
N GLN A 272 -3.78 11.36 -0.24
CA GLN A 272 -2.34 11.63 -0.41
C GLN A 272 -1.93 11.59 -1.89
N LEU A 273 -2.39 10.59 -2.65
CA LEU A 273 -2.13 10.46 -4.08
C LEU A 273 -2.71 11.62 -4.89
N ILE A 274 -3.93 12.07 -4.56
CA ILE A 274 -4.57 13.24 -5.17
C ILE A 274 -3.79 14.52 -4.82
N SER A 275 -3.42 14.70 -3.55
CA SER A 275 -2.60 15.85 -3.11
C SER A 275 -1.25 15.89 -3.83
N MET A 276 -0.54 14.76 -3.90
CA MET A 276 0.75 14.65 -4.59
C MET A 276 0.62 14.81 -6.10
N LYS A 277 -0.48 14.36 -6.72
CA LYS A 277 -0.81 14.65 -8.14
C LYS A 277 -1.04 16.15 -8.36
N VAL A 278 -1.77 16.84 -7.47
CA VAL A 278 -1.99 18.29 -7.57
C VAL A 278 -0.69 19.06 -7.37
N GLN A 279 0.14 18.68 -6.41
CA GLN A 279 1.49 19.24 -6.20
C GLN A 279 2.37 19.01 -7.44
N TYR A 280 2.43 17.80 -7.99
CA TYR A 280 3.18 17.49 -9.20
C TYR A 280 2.69 18.30 -10.40
N LEU A 281 1.38 18.42 -10.63
CA LEU A 281 0.82 19.23 -11.71
C LEU A 281 1.09 20.74 -11.52
N SER A 282 1.12 21.22 -10.28
CA SER A 282 1.51 22.60 -9.95
C SER A 282 3.00 22.83 -10.26
N LEU A 283 3.87 21.95 -9.78
CA LEU A 283 5.31 22.00 -10.02
C LEU A 283 5.66 21.85 -11.51
N GLN A 284 4.93 21.01 -12.24
CA GLN A 284 5.06 20.87 -13.69
C GLN A 284 4.68 22.17 -14.43
N LYS A 285 3.61 22.85 -14.01
CA LYS A 285 3.24 24.18 -14.54
C LYS A 285 4.28 25.24 -14.20
N GLN A 286 4.80 25.26 -12.97
CA GLN A 286 5.85 26.17 -12.54
C GLN A 286 7.15 25.94 -13.31
N HIS A 287 7.56 24.69 -13.53
CA HIS A 287 8.71 24.33 -14.33
C HIS A 287 8.54 24.73 -15.81
N ALA A 288 7.36 24.48 -16.40
CA ALA A 288 7.06 24.91 -17.76
C ALA A 288 7.11 26.45 -17.92
N PHE A 289 6.59 27.21 -16.94
CA PHE A 289 6.68 28.66 -16.91
C PHE A 289 8.13 29.15 -16.75
N SER A 290 8.89 28.58 -15.80
CA SER A 290 10.31 28.89 -15.58
C SER A 290 11.14 28.63 -16.85
N LYS A 291 10.88 27.51 -17.53
CA LYS A 291 11.49 27.17 -18.82
C LYS A 291 11.11 28.16 -19.93
N GLN A 292 9.87 28.64 -19.98
CA GLN A 292 9.47 29.69 -20.92
C GLN A 292 10.20 31.02 -20.64
N GLN A 293 10.37 31.41 -19.38
CA GLN A 293 11.13 32.61 -19.00
C GLN A 293 12.62 32.46 -19.35
N LEU A 294 13.21 31.29 -19.08
CA LEU A 294 14.58 30.97 -19.49
C LEU A 294 14.75 31.05 -21.02
N GLN A 295 13.78 30.56 -21.80
CA GLN A 295 13.82 30.65 -23.26
C GLN A 295 13.72 32.11 -23.75
N ARG A 296 12.87 32.94 -23.14
CA ARG A 296 12.82 34.40 -23.42
C ARG A 296 14.17 35.06 -23.12
N MET A 297 14.79 34.72 -21.99
CA MET A 297 16.09 35.25 -21.60
C MET A 297 17.22 34.76 -22.53
N LYS A 298 17.22 33.48 -22.95
CA LYS A 298 18.12 32.95 -23.99
C LYS A 298 17.98 33.75 -25.30
N VAL A 299 16.76 34.05 -25.75
CA VAL A 299 16.50 34.85 -26.96
C VAL A 299 16.98 36.29 -26.80
N GLN A 300 16.76 36.91 -25.63
CA GLN A 300 17.27 38.27 -25.35
C GLN A 300 18.81 38.31 -25.35
N ILE A 301 19.47 37.33 -24.72
CA ILE A 301 20.94 37.21 -24.72
C ILE A 301 21.46 36.97 -26.15
N ALA A 302 20.85 36.08 -26.93
CA ALA A 302 21.22 35.85 -28.32
C ALA A 302 21.06 37.12 -29.19
N THR A 303 19.98 37.88 -28.97
CA THR A 303 19.75 39.19 -29.63
C THR A 303 20.84 40.20 -29.25
N LEU A 304 21.19 40.29 -27.96
CA LEU A 304 22.26 41.17 -27.48
C LEU A 304 23.64 40.76 -28.05
N MET A 305 23.94 39.46 -28.11
CA MET A 305 25.17 38.96 -28.75
C MET A 305 25.22 39.28 -30.25
N GLN A 306 24.08 39.22 -30.96
CA GLN A 306 23.99 39.57 -32.37
C GLN A 306 24.16 41.09 -32.61
N LEU A 307 23.65 41.91 -31.69
CA LEU A 307 23.86 43.38 -31.67
C LEU A 307 25.29 43.76 -31.26
N GLN A 308 25.97 42.94 -30.45
CA GLN A 308 27.40 43.11 -30.15
C GLN A 308 28.27 42.69 -31.33
N GLY A 309 27.99 41.56 -31.97
CA GLY A 309 28.69 41.06 -33.15
C GLY A 309 28.51 41.90 -34.42
N SER A 310 27.70 42.97 -34.37
CA SER A 310 27.56 43.99 -35.42
C SER A 310 28.17 45.34 -35.06
N ARG A 311 28.77 45.51 -33.87
CA ARG A 311 29.75 46.58 -33.61
C ARG A 311 31.10 46.19 -34.22
N ALA A 312 31.84 47.19 -34.72
CA ALA A 312 33.23 47.00 -35.11
C ALA A 312 34.07 46.55 -33.90
N ASP A 313 35.03 45.65 -34.13
CA ASP A 313 35.81 45.02 -33.05
C ASP A 313 36.59 46.10 -32.28
N PRO A 314 36.42 46.24 -30.95
CA PRO A 314 37.07 47.30 -30.19
C PRO A 314 38.59 47.22 -30.29
N ALA A 315 39.18 46.03 -30.36
CA ALA A 315 40.61 45.85 -30.55
C ALA A 315 41.10 46.29 -31.94
N GLN A 316 40.22 46.27 -32.96
CA GLN A 316 40.51 46.81 -34.29
C GLN A 316 40.45 48.34 -34.29
N LEU A 317 39.49 48.94 -33.57
CA LEU A 317 39.40 50.38 -33.39
C LEU A 317 40.58 50.94 -32.58
N GLU A 318 40.95 50.31 -31.47
CA GLU A 318 42.13 50.70 -30.68
C GLU A 318 43.42 50.59 -31.50
N ARG A 319 43.60 49.52 -32.30
CA ARG A 319 44.77 49.36 -33.17
C ARG A 319 44.84 50.43 -34.26
N LEU A 320 43.70 50.78 -34.88
CA LEU A 320 43.62 51.89 -35.85
C LEU A 320 43.90 53.24 -35.19
N GLN A 321 43.38 53.48 -33.98
CA GLN A 321 43.62 54.69 -33.20
C GLN A 321 45.10 54.81 -32.79
N SER A 322 45.76 53.68 -32.45
CA SER A 322 47.19 53.62 -32.15
C SER A 322 48.06 53.86 -33.38
N MET A 323 47.71 53.32 -34.55
CA MET A 323 48.42 53.65 -35.80
C MET A 323 48.21 55.11 -36.19
N LEU A 324 47.03 55.69 -35.94
CA LEU A 324 46.79 57.12 -36.18
C LEU A 324 47.60 58.01 -35.23
N SER A 325 47.72 57.67 -33.94
CA SER A 325 48.56 58.44 -33.01
C SER A 325 50.05 58.30 -33.34
N GLU A 326 50.51 57.10 -33.71
CA GLU A 326 51.88 56.86 -34.19
C GLU A 326 52.18 57.67 -35.46
N LYS A 327 51.32 57.61 -36.49
CA LYS A 327 51.51 58.37 -37.73
C LYS A 327 51.41 59.89 -37.55
N ASN A 328 50.56 60.37 -36.63
CA ASN A 328 50.57 61.78 -36.24
C ASN A 328 51.85 62.17 -35.49
N GLY A 329 52.41 61.27 -34.68
CA GLY A 329 53.73 61.43 -34.06
C GLY A 329 54.87 61.47 -35.08
N GLU A 330 54.84 60.60 -36.10
CA GLU A 330 55.76 60.68 -37.25
C GLU A 330 55.65 62.01 -37.99
N ILE A 331 54.42 62.48 -38.26
CA ILE A 331 54.17 63.78 -38.91
C ILE A 331 54.74 64.93 -38.07
N GLN A 332 54.52 64.97 -36.74
CA GLN A 332 55.13 66.01 -35.90
C GLN A 332 56.66 65.90 -35.84
N ASN A 333 57.22 64.69 -35.83
CA ASN A 333 58.67 64.49 -35.93
C ASN A 333 59.24 64.95 -37.28
N LEU A 334 58.52 64.76 -38.38
CA LEU A 334 58.89 65.23 -39.71
C LEU A 334 58.78 66.76 -39.82
N ILE A 335 57.72 67.38 -39.28
CA ILE A 335 57.59 68.85 -39.17
C ILE A 335 58.75 69.41 -38.33
N THR A 336 59.08 68.79 -37.20
CA THR A 336 60.20 69.21 -36.34
C THR A 336 61.55 69.04 -37.04
N LYS A 337 61.72 68.02 -37.89
CA LYS A 337 62.91 67.85 -38.74
C LYS A 337 62.97 68.88 -39.86
N LEU A 338 61.86 69.18 -40.54
CA LEU A 338 61.77 70.25 -41.53
C LEU A 338 62.15 71.60 -40.92
N GLN A 339 61.56 72.00 -39.79
CA GLN A 339 61.92 73.23 -39.09
C GLN A 339 63.39 73.31 -38.63
N ARG A 340 64.06 72.16 -38.41
CA ARG A 340 65.51 72.11 -38.15
C ARG A 340 66.32 72.23 -39.43
N LEU A 341 65.89 71.60 -40.51
CA LEU A 341 66.53 71.69 -41.83
C LEU A 341 66.39 73.10 -42.42
N GLU A 342 65.21 73.74 -42.32
CA GLU A 342 64.98 75.15 -42.68
C GLU A 342 65.91 76.08 -41.89
N LYS A 343 66.12 75.83 -40.58
CA LYS A 343 67.09 76.60 -39.78
C LYS A 343 68.54 76.38 -40.23
N VAL A 344 68.93 75.15 -40.58
CA VAL A 344 70.27 74.86 -41.13
C VAL A 344 70.44 75.47 -42.53
N GLU A 345 69.40 75.46 -43.35
CA GLU A 345 69.38 76.09 -44.68
C GLU A 345 69.49 77.62 -44.58
N MET A 346 68.82 78.25 -43.61
CA MET A 346 68.99 79.68 -43.29
C MET A 346 70.44 80.01 -42.88
N MET A 347 71.11 79.13 -42.13
CA MET A 347 72.53 79.31 -41.79
C MET A 347 73.47 79.07 -42.98
N LEU A 348 73.16 78.12 -43.86
CA LEU A 348 73.96 77.88 -45.08
C LEU A 348 73.77 78.97 -46.14
N LYS A 349 72.57 79.54 -46.27
CA LYS A 349 72.26 80.66 -47.18
C LYS A 349 72.83 82.01 -46.75
N SER A 350 73.39 82.11 -45.54
CA SER A 350 73.97 83.35 -45.01
C SER A 350 75.50 83.42 -45.10
N GLN A 351 76.16 82.48 -45.78
CA GLN A 351 77.62 82.47 -45.97
C GLN A 351 78.03 82.66 -47.45
N PRO A 352 78.79 83.70 -47.82
CA PRO A 352 79.28 83.90 -49.18
C PRO A 352 80.52 83.05 -49.48
N VAL A 353 80.60 82.48 -50.69
CA VAL A 353 81.77 81.73 -51.16
C VAL A 353 82.21 82.23 -52.54
N ASN A 354 83.41 82.81 -52.60
CA ASN A 354 84.11 83.21 -53.82
C ASN A 354 84.82 81.99 -54.43
N PRO A 355 84.73 81.73 -55.76
CA PRO A 355 85.52 80.69 -56.43
C PRO A 355 86.63 81.28 -57.32
N ALA A 356 87.88 81.25 -56.85
CA ALA A 356 89.09 81.51 -57.65
C ALA A 356 90.36 81.00 -56.91
N PRO A 357 91.48 80.77 -57.59
CA PRO A 357 91.63 79.74 -58.63
C PRO A 357 92.85 78.84 -58.34
N ALA A 358 93.06 77.82 -59.18
CA ALA A 358 94.33 77.08 -59.23
C ALA A 358 94.77 76.90 -60.68
N GLU A 359 95.74 77.70 -61.12
CA GLU A 359 96.55 77.38 -62.29
C GLU A 359 97.56 76.29 -61.93
N SER A 360 97.98 75.49 -62.90
CA SER A 360 99.19 74.67 -62.83
C SER A 360 99.71 74.49 -64.24
N GLY A 361 101.01 74.70 -64.43
CA GLY A 361 101.69 74.57 -65.71
C GLY A 361 102.64 73.37 -65.70
N ASP A 362 102.43 72.46 -66.65
CA ASP A 362 103.36 71.49 -67.26
C ASP A 362 104.46 70.86 -66.36
N GLY A 363 104.36 69.55 -66.10
CA GLY A 363 105.29 68.86 -65.18
C GLY A 363 105.36 67.33 -65.21
N GLN A 364 104.87 66.67 -66.28
CA GLN A 364 105.01 65.23 -66.61
C GLN A 364 104.64 64.11 -65.60
N ASP A 365 104.50 64.35 -64.30
CA ASP A 365 104.01 63.34 -63.32
C ASP A 365 102.50 63.49 -63.00
N GLU A 366 101.86 64.53 -63.56
CA GLU A 366 100.41 64.71 -63.48
C GLU A 366 99.66 63.48 -63.99
N THR A 367 100.13 62.81 -65.05
CA THR A 367 99.41 61.68 -65.65
C THR A 367 99.23 60.52 -64.69
N TYR A 368 100.25 60.16 -63.90
CA TYR A 368 100.14 59.06 -62.93
C TYR A 368 99.24 59.42 -61.74
N TYR A 369 99.34 60.67 -61.25
CA TYR A 369 98.48 61.16 -60.17
C TYR A 369 97.01 61.29 -60.62
N ILE A 370 96.78 61.82 -61.83
CA ILE A 370 95.46 61.91 -62.47
C ILE A 370 94.88 60.53 -62.72
N ASP A 371 95.65 59.55 -63.21
CA ASP A 371 95.13 58.20 -63.47
C ASP A 371 94.88 57.41 -62.17
N LEU A 372 95.67 57.63 -61.11
CA LEU A 372 95.36 57.14 -59.77
C LEU A 372 94.08 57.77 -59.20
N LEU A 373 93.85 59.08 -59.44
CA LEU A 373 92.61 59.76 -59.06
C LEU A 373 91.42 59.26 -59.87
N LYS A 374 91.54 59.09 -61.20
CA LYS A 374 90.52 58.47 -62.07
C LYS A 374 90.20 57.06 -61.61
N MET A 375 91.20 56.25 -61.28
CA MET A 375 91.00 54.88 -60.79
C MET A 375 90.29 54.87 -59.44
N LYS A 376 90.66 55.75 -58.50
CA LYS A 376 89.94 55.92 -57.23
C LYS A 376 88.49 56.35 -57.47
N LEU A 377 88.26 57.35 -58.31
CA LEU A 377 86.93 57.87 -58.64
C LEU A 377 86.06 56.78 -59.30
N HIS A 378 86.62 56.03 -60.25
CA HIS A 378 85.96 54.92 -60.93
C HIS A 378 85.64 53.75 -59.98
N ASN A 379 86.52 53.45 -59.01
CA ASN A 379 86.24 52.47 -57.97
C ASN A 379 85.14 52.97 -57.02
N THR A 380 85.19 54.22 -56.55
CA THR A 380 84.10 54.79 -55.73
C THR A 380 82.78 54.89 -56.48
N ALA A 381 82.79 55.07 -57.80
CA ALA A 381 81.59 55.04 -58.63
C ALA A 381 81.01 53.62 -58.72
N LYS A 382 81.85 52.60 -58.92
CA LYS A 382 81.44 51.18 -58.89
C LYS A 382 80.94 50.73 -57.53
N ASP A 383 81.54 51.20 -56.44
CA ASP A 383 81.09 50.87 -55.09
C ASP A 383 79.80 51.62 -54.72
N ALA A 384 79.60 52.85 -55.22
CA ALA A 384 78.31 53.54 -55.14
C ALA A 384 77.21 52.87 -55.99
N GLU A 385 77.55 52.34 -57.17
CA GLU A 385 76.67 51.54 -58.03
C GLU A 385 76.24 50.24 -57.31
N ARG A 386 77.21 49.48 -56.77
CA ARG A 386 76.95 48.28 -55.94
C ARG A 386 76.08 48.55 -54.73
N LEU A 387 76.34 49.63 -53.98
CA LEU A 387 75.52 50.03 -52.83
C LEU A 387 74.12 50.51 -53.27
N GLY A 388 74.00 51.07 -54.48
CA GLY A 388 72.71 51.37 -55.12
C GLY A 388 71.91 50.12 -55.44
N ASP A 389 72.55 49.12 -56.05
CA ASP A 389 71.95 47.81 -56.35
C ASP A 389 71.51 47.09 -55.06
N GLU A 390 72.39 47.01 -54.05
CA GLU A 390 72.09 46.36 -52.78
C GLU A 390 70.94 47.07 -52.03
N LEU A 391 70.92 48.41 -52.02
CA LEU A 391 69.81 49.19 -51.47
C LEU A 391 68.51 48.99 -52.28
N SER A 392 68.59 48.80 -53.60
CA SER A 392 67.42 48.51 -54.44
C SER A 392 66.85 47.12 -54.14
N LEU A 393 67.71 46.12 -53.96
CA LEU A 393 67.36 44.75 -53.59
C LEU A 393 66.76 44.71 -52.19
N GLN A 394 67.33 45.44 -51.23
CA GLN A 394 66.79 45.55 -49.87
C GLN A 394 65.40 46.21 -49.87
N ARG A 395 65.21 47.28 -50.64
CA ARG A 395 63.88 47.92 -50.83
C ARG A 395 62.87 46.95 -51.44
N MET A 396 63.24 46.22 -52.50
CA MET A 396 62.39 45.21 -53.13
C MET A 396 62.00 44.10 -52.13
N LYS A 397 62.98 43.61 -51.35
CA LYS A 397 62.75 42.60 -50.31
C LYS A 397 61.78 43.10 -49.25
N SER A 398 62.01 44.26 -48.65
CA SER A 398 61.12 44.82 -47.61
C SER A 398 59.71 45.10 -48.15
N LEU A 399 59.55 45.52 -49.40
CA LEU A 399 58.23 45.63 -50.05
C LEU A 399 57.54 44.26 -50.18
N SER A 400 58.27 43.23 -50.62
CA SER A 400 57.72 41.87 -50.74
C SER A 400 57.34 41.26 -49.39
N GLU A 401 58.12 41.52 -48.33
CA GLU A 401 57.83 41.08 -46.96
C GLU A 401 56.62 41.81 -46.38
N SER A 402 56.49 43.12 -46.63
CA SER A 402 55.32 43.92 -46.26
C SER A 402 54.06 43.45 -47.00
N GLN A 403 54.13 43.17 -48.29
CA GLN A 403 53.00 42.63 -49.05
C GLN A 403 52.59 41.23 -48.51
N ARG A 404 53.58 40.37 -48.23
CA ARG A 404 53.32 39.03 -47.65
C ARG A 404 52.65 39.15 -46.28
N GLY A 405 53.06 40.11 -45.45
CA GLY A 405 52.40 40.41 -44.17
C GLY A 405 50.94 40.80 -44.36
N LEU A 406 50.66 41.76 -45.24
CA LEU A 406 49.31 42.25 -45.53
C LEU A 406 48.40 41.18 -46.17
N GLU A 407 48.96 40.26 -46.96
CA GLU A 407 48.23 39.07 -47.43
C GLU A 407 47.92 38.07 -46.31
N LEU A 408 48.81 37.89 -45.34
CA LEU A 408 48.56 37.06 -44.16
C LEU A 408 47.51 37.69 -43.24
N GLU A 409 47.51 39.01 -43.04
CA GLU A 409 46.45 39.72 -42.30
C GLU A 409 45.07 39.55 -42.97
N ARG A 410 44.99 39.67 -44.29
CA ARG A 410 43.75 39.41 -45.06
C ARG A 410 43.25 37.98 -44.90
N LYS A 411 44.14 36.99 -44.86
CA LYS A 411 43.82 35.57 -44.62
C LYS A 411 43.42 35.31 -43.17
N LEU A 412 44.06 35.96 -42.21
CA LEU A 412 43.71 35.90 -40.79
C LEU A 412 42.29 36.46 -40.57
N PHE A 413 42.02 37.68 -41.03
CA PHE A 413 40.70 38.32 -40.90
C PHE A 413 39.56 37.52 -41.55
N SER A 414 39.79 36.92 -42.73
CA SER A 414 38.77 36.07 -43.35
C SER A 414 38.55 34.75 -42.59
N SER A 415 39.61 34.14 -42.06
CA SER A 415 39.51 32.94 -41.21
C SER A 415 38.82 33.24 -39.87
N GLU A 416 39.08 34.41 -39.27
CA GLU A 416 38.47 34.83 -38.01
C GLU A 416 36.99 35.16 -38.19
N ARG A 417 36.62 35.82 -39.30
CA ARG A 417 35.22 36.05 -39.67
C ARG A 417 34.48 34.73 -39.91
N LEU A 418 35.13 33.75 -40.54
CA LEU A 418 34.56 32.41 -40.72
C LEU A 418 34.37 31.70 -39.37
N LEU A 419 35.37 31.75 -38.47
CA LEU A 419 35.28 31.20 -37.12
C LEU A 419 34.14 31.84 -36.31
N LYS A 420 34.04 33.18 -36.30
CA LYS A 420 32.95 33.93 -35.67
C LYS A 420 31.58 33.51 -36.23
N LYS A 421 31.47 33.20 -37.53
CA LYS A 421 30.25 32.59 -38.13
C LYS A 421 30.01 31.16 -37.62
N THR A 422 30.99 30.25 -37.73
CA THR A 422 30.84 28.85 -37.32
C THR A 422 30.49 28.71 -35.83
N GLN A 423 30.94 29.63 -34.97
CA GLN A 423 30.52 29.71 -33.57
C GLN A 423 29.03 30.04 -33.41
N SER A 424 28.50 30.99 -34.19
CA SER A 424 27.05 31.28 -34.26
C SER A 424 26.26 30.05 -34.75
N ASP A 425 26.70 29.44 -35.85
CA ASP A 425 26.04 28.27 -36.44
C ASP A 425 26.02 27.08 -35.45
N LYS A 426 27.11 26.87 -34.69
CA LYS A 426 27.19 25.88 -33.59
C LYS A 426 26.14 26.15 -32.50
N ILE A 427 25.99 27.40 -32.05
CA ILE A 427 25.02 27.76 -31.00
C ILE A 427 23.58 27.53 -31.50
N GLN A 428 23.28 27.87 -32.76
CA GLN A 428 21.97 27.59 -33.36
C GLN A 428 21.67 26.09 -33.44
N LEU A 429 22.65 25.27 -33.82
CA LEU A 429 22.52 23.81 -33.82
C LEU A 429 22.35 23.25 -32.41
N GLN A 430 23.06 23.76 -31.40
CA GLN A 430 22.87 23.35 -30.01
C GLN A 430 21.45 23.66 -29.51
N LEU A 431 20.93 24.86 -29.77
CA LEU A 431 19.53 25.22 -29.47
C LEU A 431 18.53 24.31 -30.20
N ARG A 432 18.81 23.92 -31.45
CA ARG A 432 17.94 23.00 -32.20
C ARG A 432 18.01 21.56 -31.70
N VAL A 433 19.16 21.11 -31.19
CA VAL A 433 19.29 19.81 -30.52
C VAL A 433 18.53 19.82 -29.19
N GLU A 434 18.64 20.89 -28.37
CA GLU A 434 17.81 21.07 -27.18
C GLU A 434 16.31 21.04 -27.52
N GLU A 435 15.87 21.74 -28.58
CA GLU A 435 14.47 21.72 -29.02
C GLU A 435 13.98 20.33 -29.45
N LEU A 436 14.85 19.50 -30.03
CA LEU A 436 14.50 18.15 -30.47
C LEU A 436 14.51 17.17 -29.30
N GLN A 437 15.50 17.25 -28.39
CA GLN A 437 15.52 16.46 -27.16
C GLN A 437 14.22 16.69 -26.35
N HIS A 438 13.80 17.94 -26.20
CA HIS A 438 12.54 18.28 -25.51
C HIS A 438 11.25 17.89 -26.26
N LYS A 439 11.32 17.48 -27.54
CA LYS A 439 10.18 16.95 -28.31
C LYS A 439 10.11 15.42 -28.31
N TYR A 440 11.24 14.75 -28.05
CA TYR A 440 11.38 13.29 -28.15
C TYR A 440 11.88 12.63 -26.85
N GLU A 441 11.86 13.35 -25.73
CA GLU A 441 12.20 12.84 -24.40
C GLU A 441 11.22 11.72 -23.98
N PRO A 442 11.66 10.46 -23.78
CA PRO A 442 10.77 9.37 -23.43
C PRO A 442 10.29 9.49 -21.98
N LYS A 443 9.06 9.98 -21.81
CA LYS A 443 8.26 9.65 -20.64
C LYS A 443 7.85 8.18 -20.71
N ASP A 444 7.56 7.60 -19.55
CA ASP A 444 7.03 6.23 -19.39
C ASP A 444 7.98 5.05 -19.64
N THR A 445 9.11 5.01 -18.90
CA THR A 445 9.88 3.76 -18.68
C THR A 445 9.83 3.24 -17.24
N ILE A 446 9.53 4.09 -16.24
CA ILE A 446 9.57 3.74 -14.80
C ILE A 446 8.36 2.89 -14.36
N ASN A 447 7.21 2.99 -15.05
CA ASN A 447 5.94 2.44 -14.58
C ASN A 447 5.76 0.91 -14.72
N ASN A 448 6.67 0.21 -15.41
CA ASN A 448 6.44 -1.17 -15.88
C ASN A 448 6.97 -2.30 -14.99
N LEU A 449 7.60 -2.02 -13.83
CA LEU A 449 8.26 -3.06 -13.03
C LEU A 449 7.39 -3.69 -11.92
N ILE A 450 6.29 -3.03 -11.52
CA ILE A 450 5.57 -3.37 -10.27
C ILE A 450 4.50 -4.47 -10.44
N GLN A 451 4.10 -4.84 -11.66
CA GLN A 451 3.06 -5.86 -11.89
C GLN A 451 3.60 -7.22 -12.39
N LYS A 452 4.23 -7.99 -11.49
CA LYS A 452 4.35 -9.45 -11.64
C LYS A 452 3.58 -10.16 -10.54
N ARG A 453 2.37 -10.63 -10.88
CA ARG A 453 1.46 -11.35 -10.00
C ARG A 453 2.12 -12.63 -9.46
N ARG A 454 2.07 -12.86 -8.14
CA ARG A 454 2.21 -14.22 -7.60
C ARG A 454 1.02 -15.05 -8.10
N LYS A 455 1.30 -16.25 -8.63
CA LYS A 455 0.28 -17.29 -8.82
C LYS A 455 0.45 -18.30 -7.69
N GLU A 456 -0.64 -18.63 -7.04
CA GLU A 456 -0.71 -19.74 -6.09
C GLU A 456 -0.64 -21.08 -6.84
N LYS A 457 -0.31 -22.16 -6.13
CA LYS A 457 -0.30 -23.54 -6.66
C LYS A 457 -1.06 -24.44 -5.70
N PHE A 458 -2.07 -25.14 -6.19
CA PHE A 458 -2.57 -26.35 -5.55
C PHE A 458 -1.75 -27.56 -6.04
N PRO A 459 -1.46 -28.55 -5.18
CA PRO A 459 -0.79 -29.79 -5.56
C PRO A 459 -1.79 -30.92 -5.86
N PHE A 460 -1.49 -31.74 -6.87
CA PHE A 460 -1.91 -33.15 -6.94
C PHE A 460 -1.04 -33.92 -7.95
N ASP A 461 -0.77 -35.20 -7.68
CA ASP A 461 0.18 -36.05 -8.41
C ASP A 461 -0.42 -36.81 -9.59
N VAL A 462 0.45 -37.23 -10.54
CA VAL A 462 0.59 -38.63 -11.03
C VAL A 462 1.82 -38.73 -11.99
N PRO A 463 2.59 -39.84 -12.03
CA PRO A 463 3.96 -39.81 -12.56
C PRO A 463 4.25 -40.63 -13.84
N CYS A 464 5.30 -40.23 -14.56
CA CYS A 464 6.20 -41.08 -15.37
C CYS A 464 7.57 -40.35 -15.46
N SER A 465 8.72 -40.97 -15.18
CA SER A 465 9.58 -41.69 -16.14
C SER A 465 9.79 -40.97 -17.49
N GLU A 466 11.00 -40.77 -18.01
CA GLU A 466 12.25 -41.51 -17.83
C GLU A 466 13.50 -40.59 -17.66
N LYS A 467 14.65 -41.17 -17.28
CA LYS A 467 16.01 -40.61 -17.49
C LYS A 467 16.72 -41.46 -18.56
N PRO A 468 17.72 -40.93 -19.29
CA PRO A 468 19.09 -41.15 -18.81
C PRO A 468 20.14 -40.07 -19.16
N THR A 469 21.04 -39.80 -18.19
CA THR A 469 22.50 -39.53 -18.38
C THR A 469 22.95 -38.22 -19.10
N LEU A 470 24.15 -37.64 -18.87
CA LEU A 470 25.26 -37.99 -17.97
C LEU A 470 26.00 -36.73 -17.42
N ASP A 471 26.41 -36.79 -16.15
CA ASP A 471 27.61 -36.23 -15.48
C ASP A 471 28.34 -34.90 -15.87
N LYS A 472 28.64 -34.15 -14.78
CA LYS A 472 29.93 -33.53 -14.35
C LYS A 472 30.61 -32.48 -15.27
N GLY A 473 31.32 -31.47 -14.76
CA GLY A 473 31.55 -31.00 -13.38
C GLY A 473 32.16 -29.58 -13.47
N ASP A 474 31.81 -28.61 -12.63
CA ASP A 474 32.06 -28.47 -11.18
C ASP A 474 33.37 -27.68 -10.89
N GLN A 475 33.24 -26.58 -10.12
CA GLN A 475 34.32 -25.74 -9.55
C GLN A 475 35.27 -24.97 -10.52
N ALA A 476 35.90 -23.83 -10.16
CA ALA A 476 35.62 -22.83 -9.12
C ALA A 476 36.38 -21.49 -9.37
N LEU A 477 35.99 -20.45 -8.61
CA LEU A 477 36.74 -19.27 -8.15
C LEU A 477 38.20 -19.04 -8.64
N ALA A 478 38.46 -17.84 -9.19
CA ALA A 478 39.58 -16.98 -8.74
C ALA A 478 39.42 -15.51 -9.20
N VAL A 479 39.95 -14.56 -8.42
CA VAL A 479 39.96 -13.10 -8.71
C VAL A 479 41.41 -12.58 -8.71
N LYS A 480 41.79 -11.82 -9.75
CA LYS A 480 42.74 -10.67 -9.82
C LYS A 480 43.00 -10.37 -11.32
N THR A 481 42.95 -9.15 -11.87
CA THR A 481 43.37 -7.79 -11.44
C THR A 481 44.84 -7.48 -11.78
N GLY A 482 45.06 -6.95 -13.00
CA GLY A 482 46.22 -6.14 -13.40
C GLY A 482 47.54 -6.87 -13.74
N VAL A 483 48.57 -6.21 -14.31
CA VAL A 483 48.61 -5.01 -15.19
C VAL A 483 50.04 -4.85 -15.76
N LEU A 484 50.23 -4.34 -17.00
CA LEU A 484 51.52 -3.92 -17.62
C LEU A 484 52.60 -5.05 -17.85
N THR A 485 53.58 -5.01 -18.77
CA THR A 485 53.82 -4.22 -20.01
C THR A 485 54.79 -4.94 -20.98
N THR A 486 54.81 -4.51 -22.25
CA THR A 486 55.91 -4.51 -23.26
C THR A 486 56.79 -5.75 -23.51
N ALA A 487 56.79 -6.21 -24.77
CA ALA A 487 58.01 -6.53 -25.53
C ALA A 487 57.78 -6.29 -27.04
N LEU A 488 58.78 -5.75 -27.75
CA LEU A 488 58.81 -5.51 -29.20
C LEU A 488 60.10 -6.11 -29.78
N PRO A 489 60.04 -6.69 -30.99
CA PRO A 489 60.86 -6.22 -32.13
C PRO A 489 60.00 -6.06 -33.41
N GLU A 490 60.09 -4.99 -34.20
CA GLU A 490 61.16 -4.52 -35.11
C GLU A 490 61.19 -5.17 -36.52
N ALA A 491 61.36 -4.30 -37.55
CA ALA A 491 61.39 -4.55 -39.01
C ALA A 491 60.12 -5.20 -39.64
N GLY A 492 59.62 -4.82 -40.83
CA GLY A 492 60.17 -4.03 -41.95
C GLY A 492 60.51 -4.95 -43.13
N THR A 493 59.94 -4.86 -44.33
CA THR A 493 60.05 -3.73 -45.30
C THR A 493 59.18 -3.98 -46.56
N SER A 494 58.88 -2.92 -47.35
CA SER A 494 58.32 -2.93 -48.74
C SER A 494 56.81 -3.21 -48.90
N ARG A 495 56.06 -2.70 -49.90
CA ARG A 495 56.29 -1.78 -51.07
C ARG A 495 54.91 -1.17 -51.44
N THR A 496 54.68 0.14 -51.59
CA THR A 496 54.86 1.02 -52.79
C THR A 496 54.62 0.35 -54.17
N ALA A 497 53.87 0.92 -55.14
CA ALA A 497 53.10 2.19 -55.21
C ALA A 497 52.17 2.23 -56.47
N GLU A 498 51.26 3.22 -56.56
CA GLU A 498 50.76 3.97 -57.75
C GLU A 498 50.20 3.25 -59.03
N ALA A 499 49.37 3.84 -59.91
CA ALA A 499 48.37 4.93 -59.86
C ALA A 499 47.59 5.04 -61.22
N LEU A 500 46.52 5.88 -61.28
CA LEU A 500 45.88 6.46 -62.51
C LEU A 500 45.10 5.50 -63.46
N SER A 501 44.09 5.88 -64.27
CA SER A 501 43.19 7.07 -64.31
C SER A 501 42.07 6.91 -65.37
N SER A 502 41.00 7.73 -65.30
CA SER A 502 40.07 8.11 -66.41
C SER A 502 39.05 7.07 -66.93
N THR A 503 37.86 7.40 -67.49
CA THR A 503 36.99 8.63 -67.48
C THR A 503 35.64 8.28 -68.12
N GLN A 504 34.48 8.69 -67.55
CA GLN A 504 33.34 9.29 -68.29
C GLN A 504 32.15 9.76 -67.39
N GLU A 505 31.42 10.75 -67.88
CA GLU A 505 30.16 11.37 -67.39
C GLU A 505 29.26 11.62 -68.65
N PRO A 506 27.95 12.00 -68.61
CA PRO A 506 27.39 13.17 -67.87
C PRO A 506 25.92 13.07 -67.36
N GLU A 507 25.38 14.21 -66.89
CA GLU A 507 23.99 14.55 -66.45
C GLU A 507 22.90 14.54 -67.58
N PRO A 508 21.57 14.81 -67.39
CA PRO A 508 20.91 15.81 -66.48
C PRO A 508 19.50 15.47 -65.87
N ARG A 509 18.80 16.48 -65.29
CA ARG A 509 17.42 16.47 -64.71
C ARG A 509 16.39 17.22 -65.61
N PRO A 510 15.03 17.20 -65.41
CA PRO A 510 14.36 18.14 -64.45
C PRO A 510 12.88 17.85 -63.95
N ALA A 511 12.41 18.70 -63.00
CA ALA A 511 11.05 19.32 -62.84
C ALA A 511 9.75 18.60 -62.32
N LYS A 512 9.24 19.14 -61.17
CA LYS A 512 7.86 19.64 -60.81
C LYS A 512 6.55 18.85 -61.06
N CYS A 513 5.65 18.81 -60.04
CA CYS A 513 4.27 19.42 -59.98
C CYS A 513 3.25 18.71 -59.03
N VAL A 514 2.11 19.39 -58.76
CA VAL A 514 1.12 19.16 -57.67
C VAL A 514 -0.27 18.75 -58.21
N LYS A 515 -1.02 17.93 -57.44
CA LYS A 515 -2.50 17.91 -57.22
C LYS A 515 -2.78 16.97 -56.02
N MET A 516 -3.67 17.21 -55.04
CA MET A 516 -5.01 17.83 -54.91
C MET A 516 -6.19 16.90 -55.27
N SER A 517 -7.30 17.11 -54.54
CA SER A 517 -8.66 16.53 -54.68
C SER A 517 -8.90 15.10 -54.18
N ASP A 518 -10.07 14.74 -53.63
CA ASP A 518 -11.19 15.49 -52.99
C ASP A 518 -12.03 14.50 -52.13
N ASP A 519 -12.82 14.98 -51.16
CA ASP A 519 -13.67 14.15 -50.28
C ASP A 519 -14.91 14.94 -49.77
N GLU A 520 -16.14 14.55 -50.13
CA GLU A 520 -17.43 15.08 -49.60
C GLU A 520 -18.65 14.16 -49.92
N PRO A 521 -19.81 14.28 -49.22
CA PRO A 521 -20.73 13.13 -48.99
C PRO A 521 -22.22 13.31 -49.39
N ALA A 522 -23.01 12.22 -49.28
CA ALA A 522 -24.49 12.16 -49.29
C ALA A 522 -24.99 10.78 -48.75
N VAL A 523 -26.18 10.54 -48.18
CA VAL A 523 -27.31 11.39 -47.70
C VAL A 523 -28.15 10.60 -46.64
N MET A 524 -29.04 11.27 -45.89
CA MET A 524 -29.90 10.71 -44.81
C MET A 524 -31.07 9.80 -45.29
N PRO A 525 -31.87 9.19 -44.37
CA PRO A 525 -33.08 9.89 -43.89
C PRO A 525 -33.42 9.73 -42.37
N ILE A 526 -34.31 10.59 -41.88
CA ILE A 526 -34.87 10.65 -40.50
C ILE A 526 -36.36 11.04 -40.56
N PRO A 527 -37.21 10.59 -39.61
CA PRO A 527 -37.52 11.35 -38.37
C PRO A 527 -37.59 10.41 -37.12
N SER A 528 -38.06 10.73 -35.89
CA SER A 528 -38.93 11.80 -35.37
C SER A 528 -38.64 12.18 -33.90
N SER A 529 -39.27 13.26 -33.43
CA SER A 529 -39.41 13.75 -32.04
C SER A 529 -40.82 14.42 -31.90
N PRO A 530 -41.30 15.08 -30.80
CA PRO A 530 -40.65 15.95 -29.79
C PRO A 530 -40.94 15.52 -28.32
N VAL A 531 -40.49 16.11 -27.19
CA VAL A 531 -39.94 17.43 -26.76
C VAL A 531 -40.97 18.53 -26.40
N THR A 532 -41.08 18.88 -25.11
CA THR A 532 -41.08 20.28 -24.59
C THR A 532 -41.01 20.34 -23.05
N ASP A 533 -40.30 21.35 -22.52
CA ASP A 533 -40.15 21.64 -21.08
C ASP A 533 -41.31 22.47 -20.49
N ARG A 534 -41.42 22.46 -19.14
CA ARG A 534 -41.72 23.66 -18.34
C ARG A 534 -41.19 23.54 -16.90
N LYS A 535 -41.03 24.68 -16.23
CA LYS A 535 -40.39 24.85 -14.90
C LYS A 535 -41.40 25.27 -13.82
N ASP A 536 -40.86 25.48 -12.61
CA ASP A 536 -41.40 26.27 -11.48
C ASP A 536 -42.48 25.56 -10.63
N VAL A 537 -42.60 25.73 -9.30
CA VAL A 537 -41.64 26.02 -8.20
C VAL A 537 -42.34 25.72 -6.85
N GLU A 538 -41.61 25.15 -5.88
CA GLU A 538 -41.93 25.07 -4.42
C GLU A 538 -43.25 24.42 -3.89
N ILE A 539 -43.26 24.24 -2.55
CA ILE A 539 -44.38 24.01 -1.61
C ILE A 539 -44.78 22.54 -1.27
N GLU A 540 -44.95 22.33 0.06
CA GLU A 540 -45.63 21.24 0.78
C GLU A 540 -45.05 19.81 0.84
N GLU A 541 -43.96 19.68 1.61
CA GLU A 541 -43.96 18.65 2.65
C GLU A 541 -45.14 18.88 3.64
N LYS A 542 -46.18 18.04 3.59
CA LYS A 542 -47.03 17.57 4.73
C LYS A 542 -48.38 16.99 4.27
N GLN A 543 -48.41 15.73 3.80
CA GLN A 543 -49.65 14.91 3.87
C GLN A 543 -49.45 13.40 3.60
N GLN A 544 -48.85 12.66 4.55
CA GLN A 544 -49.09 11.21 4.64
C GLN A 544 -48.93 10.53 6.01
N GLN A 545 -48.82 11.28 7.11
CA GLN A 545 -49.13 10.78 8.46
C GLN A 545 -50.59 11.07 8.79
N ASN A 546 -51.49 10.11 8.52
CA ASN A 546 -52.78 9.87 9.21
C ASN A 546 -53.64 8.85 8.43
N LYS A 547 -53.29 7.56 8.49
CA LYS A 547 -54.15 6.47 7.94
C LYS A 547 -53.82 5.04 8.40
N ARG A 548 -53.41 4.80 9.66
CA ARG A 548 -53.32 3.41 10.19
C ARG A 548 -53.58 3.16 11.68
N GLU A 549 -54.08 4.17 12.40
CA GLU A 549 -54.77 4.02 13.69
C GLU A 549 -56.15 4.69 13.54
N GLU A 550 -57.27 4.17 14.04
CA GLU A 550 -57.59 2.85 14.60
C GLU A 550 -58.70 2.18 13.77
N LYS A 551 -58.76 0.84 13.72
CA LYS A 551 -60.01 0.02 13.86
C LYS A 551 -59.80 -1.47 13.56
N ARG A 552 -59.50 -2.24 14.61
CA ARG A 552 -60.40 -3.25 15.21
C ARG A 552 -59.62 -4.27 16.04
N ARG A 553 -60.05 -4.45 17.29
CA ARG A 553 -59.69 -5.62 18.11
C ARG A 553 -59.98 -6.89 17.32
N LYS A 554 -59.01 -7.79 17.23
CA LYS A 554 -59.22 -9.22 16.96
C LYS A 554 -58.44 -9.99 18.01
N GLN A 555 -59.10 -10.95 18.66
CA GLN A 555 -58.46 -11.84 19.64
C GLN A 555 -57.43 -12.72 18.95
N ARG A 556 -56.39 -13.16 19.68
CA ARG A 556 -55.56 -14.28 19.24
C ARG A 556 -56.45 -15.52 19.13
N THR A 557 -56.62 -16.04 17.93
CA THR A 557 -57.11 -17.41 17.73
C THR A 557 -56.02 -18.36 18.19
N VAL A 558 -56.23 -19.01 19.33
CA VAL A 558 -55.49 -20.23 19.67
C VAL A 558 -55.98 -21.31 18.72
N GLU A 559 -55.07 -21.92 17.97
CA GLU A 559 -55.40 -23.08 17.15
C GLU A 559 -55.61 -24.29 18.05
N ILE A 560 -56.86 -24.56 18.39
CA ILE A 560 -57.27 -25.74 19.16
C ILE A 560 -57.10 -26.95 18.23
N ILE A 561 -56.00 -27.70 18.44
CA ILE A 561 -55.78 -28.99 17.79
C ILE A 561 -56.90 -29.94 18.23
N HIS A 562 -57.87 -30.18 17.33
CA HIS A 562 -58.89 -31.21 17.55
C HIS A 562 -58.25 -32.59 17.42
N VAL A 563 -58.04 -33.26 18.55
CA VAL A 563 -57.73 -34.69 18.57
C VAL A 563 -59.02 -35.46 18.24
N SER A 564 -59.16 -35.86 16.98
CA SER A 564 -60.31 -36.63 16.50
C SER A 564 -60.26 -38.06 17.05
N SER A 565 -61.06 -38.32 18.10
CA SER A 565 -61.23 -39.65 18.69
C SER A 565 -62.03 -40.55 17.74
N HIS A 566 -61.35 -41.22 16.80
CA HIS A 566 -61.96 -42.25 15.97
C HIS A 566 -62.25 -43.49 16.82
N SER A 567 -63.53 -43.73 17.10
CA SER A 567 -63.97 -44.96 17.77
C SER A 567 -63.99 -46.12 16.79
N THR A 568 -62.96 -46.98 16.87
CA THR A 568 -62.96 -48.29 16.21
C THR A 568 -63.95 -49.22 16.91
N ARG A 569 -65.20 -49.18 16.45
CA ARG A 569 -66.09 -50.35 16.54
C ARG A 569 -65.63 -51.37 15.51
N GLU A 570 -65.22 -52.53 15.97
CA GLU A 570 -65.52 -53.87 15.41
C GLU A 570 -64.53 -54.90 15.99
N ASP A 571 -65.01 -55.71 16.92
CA ASP A 571 -64.51 -57.07 17.14
C ASP A 571 -65.73 -57.92 17.49
N GLN A 572 -65.90 -59.06 16.80
CA GLN A 572 -67.07 -59.92 16.93
C GLN A 572 -66.69 -61.20 17.68
N CYS A 573 -67.44 -61.52 18.75
CA CYS A 573 -67.32 -62.83 19.39
C CYS A 573 -67.74 -63.94 18.42
N ALA A 574 -66.79 -64.79 18.03
CA ALA A 574 -67.05 -66.12 17.51
C ALA A 574 -66.82 -67.13 18.64
N GLN A 575 -67.83 -67.93 18.97
CA GLN A 575 -67.75 -68.94 20.03
C GLN A 575 -67.03 -70.21 19.55
N GLN A 576 -66.21 -70.78 20.43
CA GLN A 576 -66.01 -72.23 20.61
C GLN A 576 -65.96 -72.52 22.11
#